data_AF-D5XAU1-F1
#
_entry.id   AF-D5XAU1-F1
#
_cell.length_a   1.000
_cell.length_b   1.000
_cell.length_c   1.000
_cell.angle_alpha   90.00
_cell.angle_beta   90.00
_cell.angle_gamma   90.00
#
_symmetry.space_group_name_H-M   'P 1'
#
loop_
_entity.id
_entity.type
_entity.pdbx_description
1 polymer ?
#
loop_
_entity_poly.entity_id
_entity_poly.type
_entity_poly.pdbx_seq_one_letter_code
_entity_poly.pdbx_strand_id
1 'polypeptide(L)'
;MYYSTHLVVGATIGIATGHPLKAFIAGLASHIIMDLIPHRDHEKVINCLIDVMGGSLLFALWFFAYRPGLSCLVGSVAGVLPDIEIPLYYYRLISKRYFPSHSGWIPHRKAGGRFGLLVQLLTIVGMGIWVIS
;
A
#
# COMPACT_ATOMS: atom_id res chain seq x y z
N MET A 1 -3.45 4.20 5.06
CA MET A 1 -3.44 4.96 3.77
C MET A 1 -4.26 4.21 2.73
N TYR A 2 -4.41 4.69 1.50
CA TYR A 2 -5.07 3.93 0.43
C TYR A 2 -4.25 2.71 0.02
N TYR A 3 -4.96 1.62 -0.34
CA TYR A 3 -4.38 0.35 -0.77
C TYR A 3 -3.44 0.55 -1.96
N SER A 4 -3.89 1.31 -2.96
CA SER A 4 -3.11 1.59 -4.17
C SER A 4 -1.79 2.30 -3.87
N THR A 5 -1.75 3.13 -2.82
CA THR A 5 -0.51 3.81 -2.43
C THR A 5 0.49 2.82 -1.85
N HIS A 6 0.06 1.95 -0.93
CA HIS A 6 0.91 0.88 -0.38
C HIS A 6 1.39 -0.08 -1.48
N LEU A 7 0.51 -0.43 -2.43
CA LEU A 7 0.82 -1.30 -3.56
C LEU A 7 1.95 -0.73 -4.42
N VAL A 8 1.83 0.53 -4.82
CA VAL A 8 2.81 1.20 -5.70
C VAL A 8 4.14 1.43 -4.98
N VAL A 9 4.11 1.86 -3.71
CA VAL A 9 5.33 2.04 -2.91
C VAL A 9 6.04 0.69 -2.70
N GLY A 10 5.28 -0.36 -2.38
CA GLY A 10 5.81 -1.73 -2.25
C GLY A 10 6.43 -2.23 -3.55
N ALA A 11 5.76 -2.03 -4.69
CA ALA A 11 6.30 -2.38 -6.01
C ALA A 11 7.62 -1.67 -6.29
N THR A 12 7.67 -0.36 -6.03
CA THR A 12 8.84 0.50 -6.22
C THR A 12 10.03 0.03 -5.40
N ILE A 13 9.82 -0.26 -4.12
CA ILE A 13 10.85 -0.81 -3.23
C ILE A 13 11.26 -2.21 -3.70
N GLY A 14 10.33 -3.00 -4.21
CA GLY A 14 10.62 -4.30 -4.79
C GLY A 14 11.56 -4.22 -5.99
N ILE A 15 11.36 -3.24 -6.87
CA ILE A 15 12.27 -2.95 -7.99
C ILE A 15 13.63 -2.50 -7.45
N ALA A 16 13.65 -1.49 -6.57
CA ALA A 16 14.88 -0.90 -6.03
C ALA A 16 15.77 -1.92 -5.30
N THR A 17 15.16 -2.89 -4.61
CA THR A 17 15.90 -3.92 -3.87
C THR A 17 16.41 -5.06 -4.75
N GLY A 18 15.79 -5.32 -5.90
CA GLY A 18 16.17 -6.38 -6.85
C GLY A 18 16.15 -7.82 -6.31
N HIS A 19 15.68 -8.03 -5.07
CA HIS A 19 15.76 -9.33 -4.39
C HIS A 19 14.46 -9.62 -3.62
N PRO A 20 13.77 -10.75 -3.88
CA PRO A 20 12.45 -11.05 -3.30
C PRO A 20 12.37 -10.94 -1.78
N LEU A 21 13.34 -11.52 -1.04
CA LEU A 21 13.32 -11.45 0.43
C LEU A 21 13.50 -10.03 0.95
N LYS A 22 14.37 -9.21 0.31
CA LYS A 22 14.59 -7.82 0.71
C LYS A 22 13.35 -6.98 0.39
N ALA A 23 12.75 -7.22 -0.77
CA ALA A 23 11.50 -6.61 -1.19
C ALA A 23 10.36 -6.90 -0.21
N PHE A 24 10.26 -8.15 0.28
CA PHE A 24 9.25 -8.53 1.25
C PHE A 24 9.41 -7.76 2.58
N ILE A 25 10.62 -7.80 3.16
CA ILE A 25 10.91 -7.12 4.43
C ILE A 25 10.72 -5.60 4.28
N ALA A 26 11.26 -5.02 3.21
CA ALA A 26 11.18 -3.59 2.96
C ALA A 26 9.76 -3.14 2.58
N GLY A 27 8.96 -4.00 1.93
CA GLY A 27 7.54 -3.76 1.66
C GLY A 27 6.70 -3.73 2.93
N LEU A 28 6.91 -4.66 3.87
CA LEU A 28 6.25 -4.60 5.18
C LEU A 28 6.66 -3.36 5.97
N ALA A 29 7.95 -3.02 5.96
CA ALA A 29 8.45 -1.82 6.63
C ALA A 29 7.88 -0.54 6.00
N SER A 30 7.75 -0.50 4.67
CA SER A 30 7.20 0.66 3.98
C SER A 30 5.75 0.89 4.33
N HIS A 31 4.95 -0.16 4.53
CA HIS A 31 3.57 0.00 5.00
C HIS A 31 3.51 0.84 6.28
N ILE A 32 4.30 0.47 7.29
CA ILE A 32 4.39 1.22 8.56
C ILE A 32 4.82 2.66 8.32
N ILE A 33 5.86 2.86 7.50
CA ILE A 33 6.39 4.20 7.20
C ILE A 33 5.33 5.06 6.50
N MET A 34 4.59 4.49 5.56
CA MET A 34 3.53 5.20 4.84
C MET A 34 2.37 5.57 5.76
N ASP A 35 2.02 4.72 6.72
CA ASP A 35 0.98 5.04 7.70
C ASP A 35 1.38 6.12 8.71
N LEU A 36 2.69 6.31 8.93
CA LEU A 36 3.21 7.43 9.72
C LEU A 36 3.06 8.79 9.00
N ILE A 37 2.93 8.80 7.67
CA ILE A 37 2.74 10.02 6.89
C ILE A 37 1.27 10.45 7.00
N PRO A 38 0.95 11.71 7.34
CA PRO A 38 -0.44 12.17 7.41
C PRO A 38 -1.20 11.93 6.11
N HIS A 39 -2.22 11.06 6.16
CA HIS A 39 -2.95 10.62 4.97
C HIS A 39 -4.46 10.53 5.20
N ARG A 40 -5.21 10.31 4.11
CA ARG A 40 -6.65 10.10 4.16
C ARG A 40 -6.97 8.61 4.08
N ASP A 41 -7.85 8.13 4.94
CA ASP A 41 -8.42 6.78 4.87
C ASP A 41 -9.77 6.79 4.14
N HIS A 42 -10.19 5.62 3.64
CA HIS A 42 -11.51 5.45 3.06
C HIS A 42 -12.60 5.58 4.14
N GLU A 43 -13.58 6.45 3.90
CA GLU A 43 -14.74 6.62 4.79
C GLU A 43 -15.86 5.61 4.49
N LYS A 44 -15.90 5.09 3.25
CA LYS A 44 -16.94 4.17 2.77
C LYS A 44 -16.30 2.91 2.20
N VAL A 45 -16.89 1.76 2.52
CA VAL A 45 -16.44 0.44 2.01
C VAL A 45 -16.39 0.41 0.48
N ILE A 46 -17.37 1.00 -0.20
CA ILE A 46 -17.39 1.04 -1.67
C ILE A 46 -16.16 1.76 -2.26
N ASN A 47 -15.68 2.83 -1.63
CA ASN A 47 -14.48 3.54 -2.10
C ASN A 47 -13.22 2.68 -1.89
N CYS A 48 -13.16 1.96 -0.78
CA CYS A 48 -12.09 0.98 -0.52
C CYS A 48 -12.09 -0.14 -1.56
N LEU A 49 -13.27 -0.69 -1.90
CA LEU A 49 -13.38 -1.71 -2.94
C LEU A 49 -12.95 -1.19 -4.31
N ILE A 50 -13.36 0.03 -4.67
CA ILE A 50 -12.93 0.67 -5.93
C ILE A 50 -11.41 0.84 -5.96
N ASP A 51 -10.79 1.28 -4.86
CA ASP A 51 -9.33 1.45 -4.75
C ASP A 51 -8.58 0.12 -4.85
N VAL A 52 -9.05 -0.92 -4.14
CA VAL A 52 -8.45 -2.26 -4.20
C VAL A 52 -8.57 -2.85 -5.60
N MET A 53 -9.78 -2.86 -6.17
CA MET A 53 -10.03 -3.46 -7.49
C MET A 53 -9.33 -2.67 -8.59
N GLY A 54 -9.49 -1.35 -8.60
CA GLY A 54 -8.88 -0.46 -9.59
C GLY A 54 -7.36 -0.46 -9.50
N GLY A 55 -6.81 -0.33 -8.29
CA GLY A 55 -5.36 -0.38 -8.05
C GLY A 55 -4.75 -1.72 -8.46
N SER A 56 -5.37 -2.85 -8.09
CA SER A 56 -4.90 -4.19 -8.48
C SER A 56 -4.96 -4.41 -9.98
N LEU A 57 -6.05 -3.99 -10.64
CA LEU A 57 -6.21 -4.13 -12.09
C LEU A 57 -5.15 -3.32 -12.83
N LEU A 58 -4.96 -2.05 -12.48
CA LEU A 58 -3.96 -1.19 -13.10
C LEU A 58 -2.54 -1.72 -12.85
N PHE A 59 -2.24 -2.17 -11.64
CA PHE A 59 -0.97 -2.80 -11.33
C PHE A 59 -0.74 -4.07 -12.15
N ALA A 60 -1.75 -4.94 -12.28
CA ALA A 60 -1.64 -6.16 -13.07
C ALA A 60 -1.38 -5.84 -14.55
N LEU A 61 -2.16 -4.92 -15.14
CA LEU A 61 -1.97 -4.47 -16.53
C LEU A 61 -0.55 -3.94 -16.75
N TRP A 62 -0.07 -3.07 -15.85
CA TRP A 62 1.29 -2.55 -15.89
C TRP A 62 2.35 -3.65 -15.70
N PHE A 63 2.18 -4.54 -14.72
CA PHE A 63 3.12 -5.63 -14.43
C PHE A 63 3.27 -6.58 -15.62
N PHE A 64 2.18 -6.94 -16.29
CA PHE A 64 2.22 -7.81 -17.46
C PHE A 64 2.78 -7.12 -18.71
N ALA A 65 2.59 -5.81 -18.85
CA ALA A 65 3.16 -5.02 -19.93
C ALA A 65 4.69 -4.86 -19.80
N TYR A 66 5.18 -4.54 -18.60
CA TYR A 66 6.59 -4.18 -18.38
C TYR A 66 7.45 -5.30 -17.79
N ARG A 67 6.84 -6.32 -17.17
CA ARG A 67 7.50 -7.49 -16.56
C ARG A 67 8.69 -7.13 -15.65
N PRO A 68 8.50 -6.28 -14.62
CA PRO A 68 9.56 -5.73 -13.75
C PRO A 68 10.26 -6.75 -12.83
N GLY A 69 9.91 -8.04 -12.91
CA GLY A 69 10.53 -9.11 -12.13
C GLY A 69 9.80 -9.45 -10.81
N LEU A 70 10.23 -10.55 -10.19
CA LEU A 70 9.57 -11.13 -9.01
C LEU A 70 9.67 -10.25 -7.76
N SER A 71 10.79 -9.54 -7.56
CA SER A 71 10.96 -8.67 -6.38
C SER A 71 9.94 -7.53 -6.37
N CYS A 72 9.57 -6.98 -7.54
CA CYS A 72 8.50 -6.01 -7.67
C CYS A 72 7.16 -6.57 -7.16
N LEU A 73 6.79 -7.78 -7.60
CA LEU A 73 5.55 -8.43 -7.16
C LEU A 73 5.56 -8.75 -5.67
N VAL A 74 6.69 -9.24 -5.15
CA VAL A 74 6.82 -9.56 -3.73
C VAL A 74 6.76 -8.30 -2.87
N GLY A 75 7.39 -7.21 -3.30
CA GLY A 75 7.33 -5.93 -2.61
C GLY A 75 5.92 -5.33 -2.60
N SER A 76 5.20 -5.41 -3.73
CA SER A 76 3.82 -4.91 -3.82
C SER A 76 2.87 -5.70 -2.93
N VAL A 77 2.95 -7.04 -2.96
CA VAL A 77 2.16 -7.92 -2.08
C VAL A 77 2.49 -7.65 -0.61
N ALA A 78 3.79 -7.56 -0.26
CA ALA A 78 4.20 -7.28 1.12
C ALA A 78 3.72 -5.90 1.60
N GLY A 79 3.73 -4.89 0.72
CA GLY A 79 3.24 -3.55 1.02
C GLY A 79 1.76 -3.51 1.37
N VAL A 80 0.93 -4.34 0.75
CA VAL A 80 -0.52 -4.37 1.00
C VAL A 80 -1.00 -5.49 1.92
N LEU A 81 -0.13 -6.46 2.24
CA LEU A 81 -0.47 -7.60 3.09
C LEU A 81 -1.07 -7.17 4.45
N PRO A 82 -0.56 -6.14 5.14
CA PRO A 82 -1.14 -5.69 6.40
C PRO A 82 -2.59 -5.21 6.29
N ASP A 83 -2.99 -4.62 5.14
CA ASP A 83 -4.34 -4.09 4.94
C ASP A 83 -5.42 -5.18 4.99
N ILE A 84 -5.08 -6.45 4.75
CA ILE A 84 -6.02 -7.59 4.86
C ILE A 84 -6.58 -7.69 6.28
N GLU A 85 -5.83 -7.25 7.29
CA GLU A 85 -6.30 -7.24 8.67
C GLU A 85 -7.54 -6.35 8.87
N ILE A 86 -7.66 -5.25 8.11
CA ILE A 86 -8.74 -4.28 8.25
C ILE A 86 -10.12 -4.90 7.94
N PRO A 87 -10.36 -5.52 6.76
CA PRO A 87 -11.62 -6.19 6.50
C PRO A 87 -11.85 -7.40 7.42
N LEU A 88 -10.81 -8.17 7.77
CA LEU A 88 -10.96 -9.28 8.72
C LEU A 88 -11.50 -8.79 10.08
N TYR A 89 -10.99 -7.65 10.57
CA TYR A 89 -11.47 -7.04 11.80
C TYR A 89 -12.87 -6.43 11.62
N TYR A 90 -13.11 -5.71 10.52
CA TYR A 90 -14.40 -5.08 10.22
C TYR A 90 -15.56 -6.09 10.16
N TYR A 91 -15.33 -7.25 9.53
CA TYR A 91 -16.30 -8.34 9.43
C TYR A 91 -16.26 -9.30 10.64
N ARG A 92 -15.52 -8.96 11.70
CA ARG A 92 -15.42 -9.72 12.96
C ARG A 92 -14.89 -11.16 12.78
N LEU A 93 -14.06 -11.39 11.76
CA LEU A 93 -13.35 -12.66 11.56
C LEU A 93 -12.13 -12.79 12.48
N ILE A 94 -11.61 -11.66 12.96
CA ILE A 94 -10.61 -11.57 14.02
C ILE A 94 -11.11 -10.62 15.12
N SER A 95 -10.69 -10.87 16.36
CA SER A 95 -11.15 -10.11 17.54
C SER A 95 -10.39 -8.81 17.79
N LYS A 96 -9.18 -8.68 17.23
CA LYS A 96 -8.33 -7.49 17.38
C LYS A 96 -7.40 -7.32 16.19
N ARG A 97 -6.87 -6.10 16.05
CA ARG A 97 -5.82 -5.74 15.09
C ARG A 97 -4.45 -5.95 15.75
N TYR A 98 -3.52 -6.57 15.03
CA TYR A 98 -2.18 -6.96 15.43
C TYR A 98 -1.11 -6.12 14.75
N PHE A 99 -1.30 -5.74 13.48
CA PHE A 99 -0.26 -5.02 12.75
C PHE A 99 0.10 -3.69 13.46
N PRO A 100 1.38 -3.32 13.60
CA PRO A 100 1.78 -2.22 14.49
C PRO A 100 1.09 -0.86 14.24
N SER A 101 0.87 -0.46 12.99
CA SER A 101 0.14 0.79 12.67
C SER A 101 -1.38 0.68 12.92
N HIS A 102 -1.93 -0.54 12.89
CA HIS A 102 -3.37 -0.79 13.07
C HIS A 102 -3.77 -1.01 14.53
N SER A 103 -2.86 -1.55 15.33
CA SER A 103 -3.07 -1.89 16.74
C SER A 103 -2.92 -0.68 17.68
N GLY A 104 -2.39 0.44 17.18
CA GLY A 104 -2.10 1.64 17.96
C GLY A 104 -0.71 1.65 18.61
N TRP A 105 0.13 0.66 18.34
CA TRP A 105 1.53 0.62 18.80
C TRP A 105 2.38 1.69 18.12
N ILE A 106 2.12 1.92 16.83
CA ILE A 106 2.76 2.96 16.03
C ILE A 106 1.70 3.99 15.63
N PRO A 107 1.99 5.31 15.66
CA PRO A 107 1.02 6.33 15.30
C PRO A 107 0.47 6.14 13.88
N HIS A 108 -0.85 6.03 13.75
CA HIS A 108 -1.53 6.08 12.46
C HIS A 108 -1.97 7.51 12.15
N ARG A 109 -1.22 8.23 11.31
CA ARG A 109 -1.44 9.67 11.13
C ARG A 109 -2.52 9.95 10.10
N LYS A 110 -3.67 10.42 10.57
CA LYS A 110 -4.76 10.88 9.71
C LYS A 110 -4.65 12.38 9.44
N ALA A 111 -4.85 12.78 8.18
CA ALA A 111 -5.02 14.15 7.75
C ALA A 111 -6.40 14.31 7.07
N GLY A 112 -7.11 15.37 7.45
CA GLY A 112 -8.42 15.68 6.87
C GLY A 112 -8.34 16.23 5.44
N GLY A 113 -9.44 16.06 4.70
CA GLY A 113 -9.73 16.82 3.49
C GLY A 113 -8.81 16.54 2.29
N ARG A 114 -8.39 17.63 1.61
CA ARG A 114 -7.63 17.60 0.34
C ARG A 114 -6.14 17.32 0.53
N PHE A 115 -5.58 17.63 1.69
CA PHE A 115 -4.14 17.46 1.95
C PHE A 115 -3.74 15.99 1.96
N GLY A 116 -4.44 15.14 2.73
CA GLY A 116 -4.16 13.71 2.77
C GLY A 116 -4.39 13.02 1.42
N LEU A 117 -5.32 13.52 0.60
CA LEU A 117 -5.50 13.04 -0.78
C LEU A 117 -4.32 13.44 -1.67
N LEU A 118 -3.89 14.71 -1.60
CA LEU A 118 -2.78 15.23 -2.39
C LEU A 118 -1.47 14.47 -2.11
N VAL A 119 -1.16 14.21 -0.84
CA VAL A 119 0.02 13.42 -0.45
C VAL A 119 0.03 12.08 -1.17
N GLN A 120 -1.08 11.35 -1.14
CA GLN A 120 -1.19 10.03 -1.76
C GLN A 120 -1.09 10.08 -3.29
N LEU A 121 -1.75 11.07 -3.92
CA LEU A 121 -1.64 11.27 -5.36
C LEU A 121 -0.20 11.57 -5.79
N LEU A 122 0.49 12.47 -5.07
CA LEU A 122 1.89 12.79 -5.34
C LEU A 122 2.80 11.58 -5.14
N THR A 123 2.55 10.74 -4.12
CA THR A 123 3.29 9.50 -3.92
C THR A 123 3.08 8.54 -5.08
N ILE A 124 1.83 8.26 -5.47
CA ILE A 124 1.53 7.34 -6.58
C ILE A 124 2.14 7.85 -7.89
N VAL A 125 1.96 9.13 -8.22
CA VAL A 125 2.49 9.72 -9.45
C VAL A 125 4.02 9.74 -9.44
N GLY A 126 4.65 10.19 -8.35
CA GLY A 126 6.10 10.27 -8.24
C GLY A 126 6.76 8.90 -8.33
N MET A 127 6.24 7.92 -7.60
CA MET A 127 6.74 6.54 -7.66
C MET A 127 6.44 5.89 -9.01
N GLY A 128 5.25 6.13 -9.58
CA GLY A 128 4.88 5.64 -10.91
C GLY A 128 5.81 6.15 -12.00
N ILE A 129 6.18 7.45 -11.98
CA ILE A 129 7.16 8.03 -12.91
C ILE A 129 8.53 7.38 -12.73
N TRP A 130 8.99 7.20 -11.49
CA TRP A 130 10.29 6.57 -11.24
C TRP A 130 10.32 5.13 -11.76
N VAL A 131 9.24 4.38 -11.57
CA VAL A 131 9.13 2.98 -12.00
C VAL A 131 9.16 2.80 -13.52
N ILE A 132 8.78 3.83 -14.29
CA ILE A 132 8.79 3.79 -15.78
C ILE A 132 10.00 4.51 -16.40
N SER A 133 10.86 5.13 -15.58
CA SER A 133 12.07 5.85 -16.04
C SER A 133 13.27 4.92 -16.13
#